data_AF-A0A842VH37-F1
#
_entry.id   AF-A0A842VH37-F1
#
_cell.length_a   1.000
_cell.length_b   1.000
_cell.length_c   1.000
_cell.angle_alpha   90.00
_cell.angle_beta   90.00
_cell.angle_gamma   90.00
#
_symmetry.space_group_name_H-M   'P 1'
#
loop_
_entity.id
_entity.type
_entity.pdbx_description
1 polymer ?
#
loop_
_entity_poly.entity_id
_entity_poly.type
_entity_poly.pdbx_seq_one_letter_code
_entity_poly.pdbx_strand_id
1 'polypeptide(L)'
;GFSDGFYGEPQRALLLKYDEEGSFQWSRKIAIAQNSHDTASSITLDSQGNAFVGGYSCENSDYAIFYAKYAPNGNEMLRATWDTDCGIFSLFYRIIQKRPRRDYSQNRVLNKFNYLPGDNS
;
A
#
# COMPACT_ATOMS: atom_id res chain seq x y z
N GLY A 1 13.84 -25.26 -19.77
CA GLY A 1 12.52 -24.69 -19.43
C GLY A 1 12.70 -23.83 -18.22
N PHE A 2 12.61 -22.50 -18.38
CA PHE A 2 12.59 -21.56 -17.27
C PHE A 2 11.49 -20.56 -17.59
N SER A 3 10.41 -20.58 -16.82
CA SER A 3 9.29 -19.66 -16.96
C SER A 3 9.65 -18.37 -16.22
N ASP A 4 10.20 -17.40 -16.95
CA ASP A 4 10.23 -16.01 -16.48
C ASP A 4 8.81 -15.47 -16.55
N GLY A 5 8.28 -15.06 -15.40
CA GLY A 5 6.97 -14.40 -15.39
C GLY A 5 6.42 -14.18 -14.00
N PHE A 6 7.00 -13.25 -13.24
CA PHE A 6 6.34 -12.59 -12.11
C PHE A 6 5.17 -11.68 -12.57
N TYR A 7 4.42 -12.08 -13.61
CA TYR A 7 3.36 -11.29 -14.24
C TYR A 7 1.95 -11.67 -13.74
N GLY A 8 1.85 -12.40 -12.61
CA GLY A 8 0.55 -12.82 -12.07
C GLY A 8 0.41 -12.78 -10.56
N GLU A 9 1.51 -12.82 -9.80
CA GLU A 9 1.43 -12.91 -8.35
C GLU A 9 1.65 -11.55 -7.66
N PRO A 10 0.77 -11.17 -6.71
CA PRO A 10 0.94 -9.95 -5.92
C PRO A 10 2.28 -9.98 -5.18
N GLN A 11 3.11 -8.95 -5.34
CA GLN A 11 4.37 -8.85 -4.62
C GLN A 11 4.12 -8.32 -3.21
N ARG A 12 4.68 -8.97 -2.19
CA ARG A 12 4.50 -8.61 -0.78
C ARG A 12 5.81 -8.18 -0.18
N ALA A 13 5.80 -7.12 0.63
CA ALA A 13 6.95 -6.79 1.44
C ALA A 13 7.11 -7.82 2.57
N LEU A 14 8.36 -8.10 2.94
CA LEU A 14 8.70 -9.05 3.99
C LEU A 14 9.45 -8.33 5.10
N LEU A 15 8.95 -8.46 6.33
CA LEU A 15 9.63 -8.07 7.55
C LEU A 15 10.20 -9.31 8.22
N LEU A 16 11.48 -9.27 8.57
CA LEU A 16 12.18 -10.34 9.27
C LEU A 16 12.73 -9.80 10.58
N LYS A 17 12.69 -10.62 11.63
CA LYS A 17 13.38 -10.37 12.88
C LYS A 17 14.34 -11.51 13.20
N TYR A 18 15.53 -11.12 13.62
CA TYR A 18 16.56 -11.97 14.20
C TYR A 18 16.90 -11.43 15.59
N ASP A 19 17.47 -12.27 16.44
CA ASP A 19 18.11 -11.82 17.69
C ASP A 19 19.55 -11.35 17.43
N GLU A 20 20.23 -10.96 18.51
CA GLU A 20 21.60 -10.40 18.46
C GLU A 20 22.62 -11.45 18.01
N GLU A 21 22.33 -12.74 18.27
CA GLU A 21 23.12 -13.88 17.81
C GLU A 21 22.81 -14.27 16.35
N GLY A 22 21.87 -13.58 15.69
CA GLY A 22 21.48 -13.83 14.30
C GLY A 22 20.54 -15.02 14.13
N SER A 23 19.95 -15.54 15.20
CA SER A 23 18.94 -16.59 15.13
C SER A 23 17.58 -16.00 14.75
N PHE A 24 16.88 -16.70 13.86
CA PHE A 24 15.58 -16.25 13.36
C PHE A 24 14.52 -16.26 14.46
N GLN A 25 13.81 -15.15 14.61
CA GLN A 25 12.76 -14.99 15.61
C GLN A 25 11.37 -15.09 14.97
N TRP A 26 11.09 -14.27 13.95
CA TRP A 26 9.82 -14.30 13.23
C TRP A 26 9.87 -13.57 11.89
N SER A 27 8.85 -13.79 11.06
CA SER A 27 8.61 -13.06 9.82
C SER A 27 7.17 -12.56 9.71
N ARG A 28 6.97 -11.46 8.97
CA ARG A 28 5.64 -10.93 8.64
C ARG A 28 5.60 -10.52 7.16
N LYS A 29 4.57 -11.01 6.47
CA LYS A 29 4.23 -10.53 5.12
C LYS A 29 3.34 -9.31 5.26
N ILE A 30 3.72 -8.23 4.58
CA ILE A 30 2.95 -7.00 4.51
C ILE A 30 2.25 -7.01 3.16
N ALA A 31 0.92 -7.15 3.24
CA ALA A 31 0.01 -7.15 2.11
C ALA A 31 -0.99 -6.00 2.26
N ILE A 32 -1.04 -5.06 1.32
CA ILE A 32 -1.96 -3.90 1.39
C ILE A 32 -3.28 -4.18 0.70
N ALA A 33 -3.26 -4.69 -0.53
CA ALA A 33 -4.45 -5.07 -1.28
C ALA A 33 -4.28 -6.44 -1.96
N GLN A 34 -5.35 -7.08 -2.43
CA GLN A 34 -5.26 -8.47 -2.91
C GLN A 34 -4.30 -8.63 -4.09
N ASN A 35 -4.27 -7.67 -5.02
CA ASN A 35 -3.41 -7.73 -6.21
C ASN A 35 -2.35 -6.64 -6.25
N SER A 36 -1.95 -6.14 -5.08
CA SER A 36 -0.92 -5.10 -5.01
C SER A 36 0.50 -5.64 -5.03
N HIS A 37 1.40 -4.80 -5.52
CA HIS A 37 2.84 -4.90 -5.35
C HIS A 37 3.27 -3.97 -4.21
N ASP A 38 3.57 -4.56 -3.06
CA ASP A 38 3.88 -3.85 -1.81
C ASP A 38 5.40 -3.80 -1.60
N THR A 39 5.92 -2.58 -1.47
CA THR A 39 7.34 -2.31 -1.20
C THR A 39 7.49 -1.60 0.14
N ALA A 40 8.18 -2.24 1.08
CA ALA A 40 8.65 -1.56 2.30
C ALA A 40 9.95 -0.82 1.98
N SER A 41 9.97 0.49 2.23
CA SER A 41 11.11 1.37 1.91
C SER A 41 11.80 1.93 3.15
N SER A 42 11.16 1.86 4.33
CA SER A 42 11.79 2.27 5.58
C SER A 42 11.36 1.41 6.76
N ILE A 43 12.25 1.31 7.75
CA ILE A 43 11.98 0.70 9.04
C ILE A 43 12.68 1.48 10.15
N THR A 44 12.03 1.64 11.30
CA THR A 44 12.63 2.16 12.53
C THR A 44 12.07 1.46 13.76
N LEU A 45 12.75 1.56 14.90
CA LEU A 45 12.30 1.00 16.18
C LEU A 45 12.02 2.14 17.18
N ASP A 46 11.01 2.00 18.02
CA ASP A 46 10.90 2.82 19.24
C ASP A 46 11.73 2.21 20.40
N SER A 47 11.80 2.95 21.52
CA SER A 47 12.50 2.53 22.74
C SER A 47 11.91 1.28 23.40
N GLN A 48 10.74 0.81 22.97
CA GLN A 48 10.13 -0.42 23.45
C GLN A 48 10.38 -1.60 22.48
N GLY A 49 11.13 -1.37 21.40
CA GLY A 49 11.45 -2.37 20.38
C GLY A 49 10.29 -2.65 19.42
N ASN A 50 9.28 -1.78 19.36
CA ASN A 50 8.25 -1.90 18.34
C ASN A 50 8.80 -1.42 17.00
N ALA A 51 8.56 -2.20 15.94
CA ALA A 51 8.98 -1.85 14.59
C ALA A 51 7.93 -1.02 13.86
N PHE A 52 8.35 0.07 13.26
CA PHE A 52 7.54 0.89 12.37
C PHE A 52 8.06 0.74 10.96
N VAL A 53 7.18 0.30 10.05
CA VAL A 53 7.51 0.01 8.66
C VAL A 53 6.71 0.96 7.79
N GLY A 54 7.40 1.68 6.90
CA GLY A 54 6.79 2.56 5.92
C GLY A 54 7.09 2.08 4.50
N GLY A 55 6.14 2.29 3.60
CA GLY A 55 6.29 1.83 2.23
C GLY A 55 5.22 2.37 1.29
N TYR A 56 5.24 1.86 0.08
CA TYR A 56 4.22 2.10 -0.92
C TYR A 56 3.72 0.78 -1.51
N SER A 57 2.55 0.85 -2.09
CA SER A 57 1.83 -0.25 -2.70
C SER A 57 1.31 0.23 -4.05
N CYS A 58 1.35 -0.63 -5.07
CA CYS A 58 0.68 -0.34 -6.33
C CYS A 58 -0.20 -1.49 -6.81
N GLU A 59 -1.39 -1.17 -7.30
CA GLU A 59 -2.33 -2.12 -7.91
C GLU A 59 -2.87 -1.49 -9.19
N ASN A 60 -2.62 -2.10 -10.36
CA ASN A 60 -3.12 -1.60 -11.65
C ASN A 60 -2.92 -0.08 -11.91
N SER A 61 -1.72 0.42 -11.55
CA SER A 61 -1.33 1.84 -11.61
C SER A 61 -1.91 2.75 -10.52
N ASP A 62 -2.80 2.27 -9.64
CA ASP A 62 -3.18 2.98 -8.42
C ASP A 62 -2.06 2.83 -7.39
N TYR A 63 -1.67 3.93 -6.75
CA TYR A 63 -0.62 3.94 -5.73
C TYR A 63 -1.22 4.23 -4.36
N ALA A 64 -0.68 3.59 -3.33
CA ALA A 64 -0.95 3.93 -1.95
C ALA A 64 0.35 3.96 -1.16
N ILE A 65 0.43 4.84 -0.17
CA ILE A 65 1.47 4.76 0.87
C ILE A 65 0.91 4.03 2.08
N PHE A 66 1.75 3.28 2.77
CA PHE A 66 1.37 2.58 3.99
C PHE A 66 2.36 2.81 5.12
N TYR A 67 1.85 2.65 6.33
CA TYR A 67 2.59 2.64 7.57
C TYR A 67 2.04 1.54 8.48
N ALA A 68 2.91 0.72 9.05
CA ALA A 68 2.53 -0.36 9.96
C ALA A 68 3.42 -0.35 11.21
N LYS A 69 2.82 -0.62 12.37
CA LYS A 69 3.52 -0.84 13.64
C LYS A 69 3.40 -2.30 14.05
N TYR A 70 4.51 -2.93 14.41
CA TYR A 70 4.59 -4.28 14.93
C TYR A 70 5.21 -4.28 16.33
N ALA A 71 4.61 -5.03 17.25
CA ALA A 71 5.18 -5.31 18.56
C ALA A 71 6.49 -6.13 18.43
N PRO A 72 7.33 -6.20 19.47
CA PRO A 72 8.60 -6.95 19.42
C PRO A 72 8.43 -8.45 19.12
N ASN A 73 7.26 -9.01 19.43
CA ASN A 73 6.87 -10.39 19.13
C ASN A 73 6.28 -10.57 17.71
N GLY A 74 6.26 -9.50 16.91
CA GLY A 74 5.76 -9.48 15.53
C GLY A 74 4.25 -9.28 15.42
N ASN A 75 3.51 -9.06 16.51
CA ASN A 75 2.08 -8.78 16.40
C ASN A 75 1.84 -7.41 15.78
N GLU A 76 0.95 -7.32 14.79
CA GLU A 76 0.57 -6.04 14.23
C GLU A 76 -0.25 -5.25 15.24
N MET A 77 0.19 -4.04 15.55
CA MET A 77 -0.47 -3.14 16.49
C MET A 77 -1.26 -2.03 15.79
N LEU A 78 -0.76 -1.58 14.64
CA LEU A 78 -1.37 -0.49 13.88
C LEU A 78 -1.06 -0.66 12.40
N ARG A 79 -2.00 -0.25 11.57
CA ARG A 79 -1.78 -0.02 10.15
C ARG A 79 -2.57 1.18 9.68
N ALA A 80 -1.97 1.94 8.78
CA ALA A 80 -2.60 3.02 8.06
C ALA A 80 -2.15 3.02 6.59
N THR A 81 -3.09 3.32 5.70
CA THR A 81 -2.89 3.36 4.26
C THR A 81 -3.57 4.60 3.71
N TRP A 82 -2.92 5.26 2.76
CA TRP A 82 -3.45 6.42 2.07
C TRP A 82 -3.31 6.24 0.58
N ASP A 83 -4.44 6.23 -0.12
CA ASP A 83 -4.49 6.23 -1.57
C ASP A 83 -3.91 7.55 -2.09
N THR A 84 -3.07 7.45 -3.11
CA THR A 84 -2.42 8.58 -3.76
C THR A 84 -2.81 8.57 -5.23
N ASP A 85 -3.21 9.73 -5.76
CA ASP A 85 -3.45 9.85 -7.19
C ASP A 85 -2.15 9.54 -7.97
N CYS A 86 -2.27 8.79 -9.06
CA CYS A 86 -1.16 8.33 -9.88
C CYS A 86 -0.37 9.54 -10.41
N GLY A 87 0.75 9.89 -9.75
CA GLY A 87 1.57 11.02 -10.17
C GLY A 87 2.32 11.77 -9.06
N ILE A 88 2.03 11.52 -7.79
CA ILE A 88 2.75 12.17 -6.68
C ILE A 88 3.81 11.24 -6.07
N PHE A 89 4.98 11.15 -6.72
CA PHE A 89 6.23 10.71 -6.06
C PHE A 89 6.80 11.76 -5.09
N SER A 90 6.17 12.92 -4.95
CA SER A 90 6.62 14.01 -4.09
C SER A 90 5.50 14.38 -3.13
N LEU A 91 5.47 13.75 -1.95
CA LEU A 91 4.85 14.25 -0.72
C LEU A 91 4.98 13.23 0.45
N PHE A 92 6.15 12.60 0.63
CA PHE A 92 6.48 11.86 1.88
C PHE A 92 6.33 12.75 3.15
N TYR A 93 6.08 14.05 2.98
CA TYR A 93 5.83 15.05 4.01
C TYR A 93 4.38 15.49 4.21
N ARG A 94 3.37 14.94 3.54
CA ARG A 94 1.97 15.19 3.96
C ARG A 94 1.63 14.30 5.15
N ILE A 95 2.19 14.72 6.28
CA ILE A 95 1.87 14.41 7.67
C ILE A 95 0.53 13.69 7.78
N ILE A 96 0.58 12.52 8.41
CA ILE A 96 -0.50 11.75 9.02
C ILE A 96 -1.48 12.71 9.72
N GLN A 97 -2.39 13.32 8.96
CA GLN A 97 -3.51 14.08 9.46
C GLN A 97 -4.76 13.46 8.86
N LYS A 98 -5.50 12.81 9.75
CA LYS A 98 -6.80 12.20 9.55
C LYS A 98 -7.63 13.00 8.54
N ARG A 99 -7.83 12.43 7.35
CA ARG A 99 -9.01 12.72 6.54
C ARG A 99 -9.74 11.41 6.27
N PRO A 100 -11.05 11.33 6.53
CA PRO A 100 -11.85 10.18 6.14
C PRO A 100 -11.86 10.04 4.62
N ARG A 101 -11.85 8.78 4.15
CA ARG A 101 -11.80 8.36 2.75
C ARG A 101 -12.79 9.13 1.87
N ARG A 102 -12.34 9.61 0.70
CA ARG A 102 -13.23 9.73 -0.44
C ARG A 102 -13.41 8.34 -1.00
N ASP A 103 -14.65 7.87 -0.93
CA ASP A 103 -15.08 6.65 -1.58
C ASP A 103 -15.03 6.85 -3.10
N TYR A 104 -14.06 6.21 -3.76
CA TYR A 104 -13.98 6.20 -5.23
C TYR A 104 -14.88 5.14 -5.87
N SER A 105 -15.64 4.35 -5.10
CA SER A 105 -16.67 3.45 -5.65
C SER A 105 -17.87 4.19 -6.25
N GLN A 106 -17.98 5.51 -6.05
CA GLN A 106 -19.02 6.37 -6.64
C GLN A 106 -18.60 7.05 -7.95
N ASN A 107 -17.34 6.95 -8.40
CA ASN A 107 -16.91 7.53 -9.69
C ASN A 107 -17.05 6.55 -10.88
N ARG A 108 -18.14 5.79 -10.87
CA ARG A 108 -18.73 5.22 -12.10
C ARG A 108 -20.03 5.93 -12.42
N VAL A 109 -19.98 7.26 -12.54
CA VAL A 109 -21.01 7.97 -13.30
C VAL A 109 -20.77 7.62 -14.75
N LEU A 110 -21.57 6.66 -15.22
CA LEU A 110 -21.85 6.46 -16.63
C LEU A 110 -22.10 7.83 -17.27
N ASN A 111 -21.17 8.29 -18.10
CA ASN A 111 -21.52 9.21 -19.16
C ASN A 111 -22.45 8.46 -20.12
N LYS A 112 -23.76 8.45 -19.80
CA LYS A 112 -24.80 8.31 -20.81
C LYS A 112 -24.75 9.60 -21.63
N PHE A 113 -23.94 9.60 -22.67
CA PHE A 113 -24.16 10.51 -23.79
C PHE A 113 -25.48 10.10 -24.45
N ASN A 114 -26.58 10.73 -24.05
CA ASN A 114 -27.77 10.78 -24.89
C ASN A 114 -27.46 11.72 -26.05
N TYR A 115 -27.27 11.15 -27.24
CA TYR A 115 -27.38 11.90 -28.48
C TYR A 115 -28.85 12.34 -28.62
N LEU A 116 -29.11 13.65 -28.54
CA LEU A 116 -30.32 14.23 -29.13
C LEU A 116 -29.99 14.52 -30.60
N PRO A 117 -30.82 14.06 -31.56
CA PRO A 117 -30.65 14.48 -32.95
C PRO A 117 -30.89 15.99 -33.04
N GLY A 118 -29.94 16.68 -33.66
CA GLY A 118 -29.98 18.11 -33.87
C GLY A 118 -31.19 18.53 -34.68
N ASP A 119 -31.87 19.55 -34.19
CA ASP A 119 -32.80 20.36 -34.95
C ASP A 119 -31.96 21.27 -35.87
N ASN A 120 -32.00 20.99 -37.17
CA ASN A 120 -31.48 21.87 -38.21
C ASN A 120 -32.67 22.30 -39.07
N SER A 121 -32.96 23.60 -38.99
CA SER A 121 -33.77 24.46 -39.87
C SER A 121 -35.26 24.16 -40.02
#